data_AF-Q9B7G9-F1
#
_entry.id   AF-Q9B7G9-F1
#
_cell.length_a   1.000
_cell.length_b   1.000
_cell.length_c   1.000
_cell.angle_alpha   90.00
_cell.angle_beta   90.00
_cell.angle_gamma   90.00
#
_symmetry.space_group_name_H-M   'P 1'
#
loop_
_entity.id
_entity.type
_entity.pdbx_description
1 polymer ?
#
loop_
_entity_poly.entity_id
_entity_poly.type
_entity_poly.pdbx_seq_one_letter_code
_entity_poly.pdbx_strand_id
1 'polypeptide(L)'
;MNSTTTTTSLSYTWNKLPMITMIILVTMLSLGGLPPLTGFLPKWLIIQELVKNNNIIMSTIMALLALLNLYFYTRITYTTSLTLFPTTNNTKITWQFKYPKQMPYLS
;
A
#
# COMPACT_ATOMS: atom_id res chain seq x y z
N MET A 1 -7.86 -10.95 20.07
CA MET A 1 -7.38 -10.26 18.84
C MET A 1 -7.50 -11.25 17.70
N ASN A 2 -8.62 -11.24 16.96
CA ASN A 2 -8.69 -12.04 15.73
C ASN A 2 -7.86 -11.33 14.67
N SER A 3 -6.70 -11.88 14.33
CA SER A 3 -5.83 -11.39 13.27
C SER A 3 -6.48 -11.69 11.92
N THR A 4 -7.36 -10.82 11.47
CA THR A 4 -7.94 -10.92 10.13
C THR A 4 -6.89 -10.41 9.14
N THR A 5 -6.18 -11.33 8.48
CA THR A 5 -5.07 -11.05 7.55
C THR A 5 -5.48 -11.05 6.07
N THR A 6 -6.78 -11.16 5.77
CA THR A 6 -7.29 -11.27 4.41
C THR A 6 -7.58 -9.89 3.80
N THR A 7 -7.45 -9.77 2.47
CA THR A 7 -7.79 -8.54 1.72
C THR A 7 -9.24 -8.08 1.94
N THR A 8 -10.15 -9.04 2.16
CA THR A 8 -11.56 -8.78 2.50
C THR A 8 -11.74 -8.18 3.88
N SER A 9 -10.86 -8.50 4.82
CA SER A 9 -10.89 -7.87 6.14
C SER A 9 -10.30 -6.46 6.11
N LEU A 10 -9.35 -6.22 5.21
CA LEU A 10 -8.76 -4.90 4.97
C LEU A 10 -9.79 -3.93 4.37
N SER A 11 -10.70 -4.37 3.49
CA SER A 11 -11.73 -3.49 2.92
C SER A 11 -12.76 -2.99 3.95
N TYR A 12 -12.96 -3.70 5.07
CA TYR A 12 -13.82 -3.23 6.17
C TYR A 12 -13.17 -2.11 7.01
N THR A 13 -11.85 -1.88 6.87
CA THR A 13 -11.14 -0.87 7.68
C THR A 13 -11.51 0.57 7.32
N TRP A 14 -12.00 0.83 6.10
CA TRP A 14 -12.49 2.15 5.66
C TRP A 14 -13.61 2.64 6.59
N ASN A 15 -14.49 1.73 6.99
CA ASN A 15 -15.67 2.04 7.78
C ASN A 15 -15.31 2.33 9.25
N LYS A 16 -14.22 1.72 9.75
CA LYS A 16 -13.84 1.85 11.16
C LYS A 16 -12.88 3.02 11.40
N LEU A 17 -11.88 3.18 10.53
CA LEU A 17 -10.77 4.13 10.70
C LEU A 17 -10.32 4.67 9.32
N PRO A 18 -10.99 5.67 8.75
CA PRO A 18 -10.69 6.20 7.41
C PRO A 18 -9.29 6.81 7.29
N MET A 19 -8.72 7.30 8.39
CA MET A 19 -7.34 7.82 8.41
C MET A 19 -6.31 6.71 8.15
N ILE A 20 -6.52 5.53 8.75
CA ILE A 20 -5.62 4.38 8.59
C ILE A 20 -5.69 3.83 7.17
N THR A 21 -6.86 3.86 6.52
CA THR A 21 -6.95 3.46 5.10
C THR A 21 -6.18 4.36 4.17
N MET A 22 -6.15 5.68 4.43
CA MET A 22 -5.33 6.61 3.65
C MET A 22 -3.83 6.33 3.83
N ILE A 23 -3.39 6.03 5.05
CA ILE A 23 -1.99 5.66 5.33
C ILE A 23 -1.60 4.35 4.63
N ILE A 24 -2.49 3.35 4.64
CA ILE A 24 -2.28 2.08 3.93
C ILE A 24 -2.19 2.31 2.42
N LEU A 25 -3.01 3.18 1.86
CA LEU A 25 -2.96 3.54 0.45
C LEU A 25 -1.61 4.19 0.08
N VAL A 26 -1.17 5.18 0.86
CA VAL A 26 0.12 5.86 0.64
C VAL A 26 1.31 4.89 0.77
N THR A 27 1.29 3.98 1.74
CA THR A 27 2.38 3.00 1.92
C THR A 27 2.42 1.95 0.82
N MET A 28 1.28 1.43 0.36
CA MET A 28 1.21 0.49 -0.76
C MET A 28 1.69 1.14 -2.08
N LEU A 29 1.30 2.40 -2.32
CA LEU A 29 1.80 3.16 -3.47
C LEU A 29 3.31 3.47 -3.36
N SER A 30 3.82 3.70 -2.15
CA SER A 30 5.26 3.88 -1.93
C SER A 30 6.06 2.62 -2.30
N LEU A 31 5.60 1.43 -1.90
CA LEU A 31 6.21 0.16 -2.30
C LEU A 31 6.19 -0.06 -3.82
N GLY A 32 5.17 0.46 -4.50
CA GLY A 32 5.07 0.49 -5.97
C GLY A 32 6.15 1.35 -6.64
N GLY A 33 6.71 2.35 -5.95
CA GLY A 33 7.74 3.23 -6.49
C GLY A 33 7.20 4.27 -7.46
N LEU A 34 6.07 4.90 -7.13
CA LEU A 34 5.59 6.06 -7.89
C LEU A 34 6.55 7.26 -7.68
N PRO A 35 6.76 8.11 -8.72
CA PRO A 35 7.73 9.20 -8.72
C PRO A 35 7.67 10.21 -7.54
N PRO A 36 6.53 10.46 -6.85
CA PRO A 36 6.51 11.29 -5.65
C PRO A 36 6.87 10.56 -4.34
N LEU A 37 7.02 9.23 -4.32
CA LEU A 37 7.14 8.43 -3.10
C LEU A 37 8.54 7.81 -2.91
N THR A 38 8.92 7.61 -1.65
CA THR A 38 10.28 7.22 -1.22
C THR A 38 10.77 5.89 -1.80
N GLY A 39 9.87 4.97 -2.18
CA GLY A 39 10.24 3.69 -2.79
C GLY A 39 10.75 3.78 -4.24
N PHE A 40 10.64 4.94 -4.90
CA PHE A 40 11.23 5.14 -6.23
C PHE A 40 12.73 5.47 -6.18
N LEU A 41 13.14 6.20 -5.14
CA LEU A 41 14.50 6.73 -4.97
C LEU A 41 15.60 5.65 -5.07
N PRO A 42 15.52 4.49 -4.37
CA PRO A 42 16.54 3.45 -4.48
C PRO A 42 16.52 2.75 -5.85
N LYS A 43 15.34 2.55 -6.46
CA LYS A 43 15.25 1.93 -7.80
C LYS A 43 15.89 2.81 -8.86
N TRP A 44 15.66 4.11 -8.78
CA TRP A 44 16.24 5.06 -9.72
C TRP A 44 17.76 5.17 -9.57
N LEU A 45 18.27 5.20 -8.33
CA LEU A 45 19.72 5.18 -8.08
C LEU A 45 20.38 3.92 -8.66
N ILE A 46 19.75 2.75 -8.53
CA ILE A 46 20.25 1.51 -9.13
C ILE A 46 20.30 1.61 -10.66
N ILE A 47 19.25 2.13 -11.30
CA ILE A 47 19.22 2.34 -12.74
C ILE A 47 20.34 3.31 -13.17
N GLN A 48 20.57 4.39 -12.41
CA GLN A 48 21.59 5.38 -12.72
C GLN A 48 23.01 4.76 -12.69
N GLU A 49 23.32 3.94 -11.68
CA GLU A 49 24.61 3.25 -11.60
C GLU A 49 24.78 2.16 -12.67
N LEU A 50 23.70 1.45 -13.03
CA LEU A 50 23.74 0.44 -14.10
C LEU A 50 23.94 1.05 -15.49
N VAL A 51 23.35 2.21 -15.76
CA VAL A 51 23.54 2.95 -17.01
C VAL A 51 24.97 3.47 -17.12
N LYS A 52 25.58 3.95 -16.02
CA LYS A 52 27.01 4.32 -16.01
C LYS A 52 27.93 3.13 -16.33
N ASN A 53 27.53 1.92 -15.97
CA ASN A 53 28.26 0.69 -16.26
C ASN A 53 27.89 0.06 -17.63
N ASN A 54 27.24 0.81 -18.53
CA ASN A 54 26.78 0.40 -19.86
C ASN A 54 25.82 -0.81 -19.91
N ASN A 55 25.29 -1.28 -18.78
CA ASN A 55 24.41 -2.45 -18.75
C ASN A 55 22.93 -2.07 -18.87
N ILE A 56 22.55 -1.67 -20.08
CA ILE A 56 21.19 -1.21 -20.40
C ILE A 56 20.17 -2.36 -20.32
N ILE A 57 20.55 -3.57 -20.73
CA ILE A 57 19.65 -4.75 -20.78
C ILE A 57 19.19 -5.14 -19.37
N MET A 58 20.09 -5.13 -18.38
CA MET A 58 19.70 -5.44 -16.99
C MET A 58 18.75 -4.39 -16.42
N SER A 59 18.98 -3.11 -16.76
CA SER A 59 18.13 -2.01 -16.31
C SER A 59 16.69 -2.10 -16.85
N THR A 60 16.50 -2.54 -18.10
CA THR A 60 15.15 -2.67 -18.68
C THR A 60 14.37 -3.83 -18.07
N ILE A 61 15.03 -4.96 -17.80
CA ILE A 61 14.41 -6.11 -17.10
C ILE A 61 13.96 -5.70 -15.68
N MET A 62 14.80 -4.96 -14.95
CA MET A 62 14.44 -4.44 -13.63
C MET A 62 13.24 -3.48 -13.67
N ALA A 63 13.17 -2.60 -14.68
CA ALA A 63 12.05 -1.70 -14.87
C ALA A 63 10.73 -2.47 -15.12
N LEU A 64 10.76 -3.50 -15.99
CA LEU A 64 9.60 -4.34 -16.28
C LEU A 64 9.10 -5.11 -15.05
N LEU A 65 10.01 -5.64 -14.22
CA LEU A 65 9.64 -6.29 -12.95
C LEU A 65 9.01 -5.30 -11.96
N ALA A 66 9.46 -4.04 -11.95
CA ALA A 66 8.84 -3.01 -11.11
C ALA A 66 7.41 -2.68 -11.55
N LEU A 67 7.14 -2.64 -12.85
CA LEU A 67 5.78 -2.45 -13.41
C LEU A 67 4.83 -3.60 -13.02
N LEU A 68 5.31 -4.85 -13.01
CA LEU A 68 4.49 -6.00 -12.59
C LEU A 68 4.08 -5.90 -11.12
N ASN A 69 5.03 -5.54 -10.23
CA ASN A 69 4.75 -5.32 -8.82
C ASN A 69 3.77 -4.17 -8.61
N LEU A 70 3.90 -3.09 -9.38
CA LEU A 70 3.00 -1.94 -9.32
C LEU A 70 1.56 -2.34 -9.65
N TYR A 71 1.32 -3.15 -10.68
CA TYR A 71 -0.02 -3.65 -11.02
C TYR A 71 -0.67 -4.47 -9.89
N PHE A 72 0.13 -5.27 -9.18
CA PHE A 72 -0.38 -6.02 -8.03
C PHE A 72 -0.82 -5.09 -6.89
N TYR A 73 -0.02 -4.06 -6.57
CA TYR A 73 -0.36 -3.11 -5.52
C TYR A 73 -1.58 -2.25 -5.87
N THR A 74 -1.73 -1.79 -7.11
CA THR A 74 -2.89 -0.97 -7.53
C THR A 74 -4.20 -1.74 -7.40
N ARG A 75 -4.20 -3.05 -7.69
CA ARG A 75 -5.37 -3.91 -7.49
C ARG A 75 -5.79 -3.97 -6.02
N ILE A 76 -4.84 -4.07 -5.09
CA ILE A 76 -5.12 -4.10 -3.64
C ILE A 76 -5.63 -2.74 -3.16
N THR A 77 -5.01 -1.64 -3.60
CA THR A 77 -5.47 -0.30 -3.20
C THR A 77 -6.87 -0.01 -3.74
N TYR A 78 -7.18 -0.50 -4.94
CA TYR A 78 -8.49 -0.35 -5.55
C TYR A 78 -9.58 -1.00 -4.70
N THR A 79 -9.39 -2.26 -4.30
CA THR A 79 -10.39 -3.01 -3.52
C THR A 79 -10.53 -2.56 -2.07
N THR A 80 -9.58 -1.77 -1.55
CA THR A 80 -9.54 -1.42 -0.12
C THR A 80 -9.92 0.03 0.16
N SER A 81 -9.51 0.97 -0.70
CA SER A 81 -9.68 2.40 -0.46
C SER A 81 -10.52 3.11 -1.52
N LEU A 82 -10.47 2.70 -2.78
CA LEU A 82 -11.23 3.38 -3.84
C LEU A 82 -12.67 2.87 -3.93
N THR A 83 -12.89 1.58 -3.72
CA THR A 83 -14.24 0.98 -3.77
C THR A 83 -14.80 0.73 -2.38
N LEU A 84 -16.01 1.20 -2.15
CA LEU A 84 -16.78 0.99 -0.92
C LEU A 84 -17.39 -0.41 -0.92
N PHE A 85 -16.79 -1.35 -0.17
CA PHE A 85 -17.38 -2.67 0.03
C PHE A 85 -18.55 -2.62 1.03
N PRO A 86 -19.62 -3.41 0.82
CA PRO A 86 -20.76 -3.44 1.72
C PRO A 86 -20.34 -3.99 3.09
N THR A 87 -20.56 -3.21 4.14
CA THR A 87 -20.19 -3.57 5.52
C THR A 87 -21.36 -4.17 6.30
N THR A 88 -21.08 -5.12 7.20
CA THR A 88 -22.10 -5.75 8.04
C THR A 88 -22.54 -4.85 9.20
N ASN A 89 -23.77 -5.03 9.70
CA ASN A 89 -24.37 -4.18 10.74
C ASN A 89 -23.56 -4.18 12.06
N ASN A 90 -22.81 -5.26 12.33
CA ASN A 90 -21.93 -5.39 13.50
C ASN A 90 -20.79 -4.35 13.53
N THR A 91 -20.44 -3.75 12.39
CA THR A 91 -19.42 -2.68 12.34
C THR A 91 -19.84 -1.41 13.08
N LYS A 92 -21.15 -1.13 13.17
CA LYS A 92 -21.69 0.06 13.89
C LYS A 92 -21.40 0.03 15.38
N ILE A 93 -21.41 -1.16 15.99
CA ILE A 93 -21.07 -1.35 17.42
C ILE A 93 -19.60 -0.95 17.66
N THR A 94 -18.72 -1.21 16.69
CA THR A 94 -17.29 -0.89 16.82
C THR A 94 -16.97 0.60 16.70
N TRP A 95 -17.90 1.44 16.23
CA TRP A 95 -17.75 2.90 16.21
C TRP A 95 -17.84 3.51 17.61
N GLN A 96 -18.59 2.87 18.50
CA GLN A 96 -18.79 3.36 19.87
C GLN A 96 -17.54 3.16 20.73
N PHE A 97 -16.68 2.20 20.38
CA PHE A 97 -15.45 1.91 21.10
C PHE A 97 -14.26 2.63 20.46
N LYS A 98 -13.62 3.51 21.23
CA LYS A 98 -12.37 4.16 20.82
C LYS A 98 -11.27 3.12 20.65
N TYR A 99 -10.52 3.19 19.55
CA TYR A 99 -9.47 2.22 19.23
C TYR A 99 -8.35 2.26 20.30
N PRO A 100 -8.12 1.19 21.08
CA PRO A 100 -7.23 1.24 22.24
C PRO A 100 -5.76 0.99 21.87
N LYS A 101 -5.44 0.72 20.61
CA LYS A 101 -4.09 0.32 20.21
C LYS A 101 -3.22 1.56 19.98
N GLN A 102 -2.32 1.80 20.91
CA GLN A 102 -1.31 2.85 20.82
C GLN A 102 -0.23 2.43 19.81
N MET A 103 -0.02 3.26 18.78
CA MET A 103 1.09 3.10 17.84
C MET A 103 2.16 4.12 18.20
N PRO A 104 3.24 3.71 18.91
CA PRO A 104 4.20 4.65 19.51
C PRO A 104 5.01 5.47 18.50
N TYR A 105 5.06 5.03 17.24
CA TYR A 105 5.82 5.70 16.17
C TYR A 105 4.93 6.33 15.08
N LEU A 106 3.60 6.23 15.23
CA LEU A 106 2.62 6.74 14.25
C LEU A 106 1.76 7.86 14.84
N SER A 107 2.30 8.57 15.83
CA SER A 107 1.69 9.70 16.55
C SER A 107 1.88 11.01 15.82
#